data_AF-A0AAA9S162-F1
#
_entry.id   AF-A0AAA9S162-F1
#
_cell.length_a   1.000
_cell.length_b   1.000
_cell.length_c   1.000
_cell.angle_alpha   90.00
_cell.angle_beta   90.00
_cell.angle_gamma   90.00
#
_symmetry.space_group_name_H-M   'P 1'
#
loop_
_entity.id
_entity.type
_entity.pdbx_description
1 polymer ?
#
loop_
_entity_poly.entity_id
_entity_poly.type
_entity_poly.pdbx_seq_one_letter_code
_entity_poly.pdbx_strand_id
1 'polypeptide(L)'
;MLPSLFCAPFCISTKTRIYKMMKAFWSQFGKTSQSGWNAKKKRLFLENIISPMEDSPIPDMSGKESGADGASTSPRNQNKPFSVPHTKSLESRIKEELIAQGLLESEDRPAEDSEDEVLAELRKRQAELKALSAHNRTKKHDLLRLAKEEVSRQELRQRVRMADNEVMDAFRKIMAARQKKRTPTKKEKDQAWKTLKERESILKLLDG
;
A
#
# COMPACT_ATOMS: atom_id res chain seq x y z
N MET A 1 6.38 -11.01 -10.48
CA MET A 1 4.95 -11.32 -10.70
C MET A 1 4.34 -11.73 -9.37
N LEU A 2 3.18 -11.19 -8.99
CA LEU A 2 2.38 -11.66 -7.84
C LEU A 2 0.89 -11.35 -8.16
N PRO A 3 -0.01 -12.33 -8.23
CA PRO A 3 -1.41 -12.08 -8.53
C PRO A 3 -2.18 -11.62 -7.27
N SER A 4 -2.67 -10.39 -7.28
CA SER A 4 -3.60 -9.90 -6.26
C SER A 4 -4.96 -10.59 -6.40
N LEU A 5 -5.23 -11.57 -5.54
CA LEU A 5 -6.50 -12.30 -5.52
C LEU A 5 -7.68 -11.33 -5.28
N PHE A 6 -8.58 -11.29 -6.26
CA PHE A 6 -9.76 -10.42 -6.26
C PHE A 6 -10.68 -10.71 -5.08
N CYS A 7 -10.88 -9.73 -4.20
CA CYS A 7 -11.78 -9.84 -3.06
C CYS A 7 -13.26 -9.74 -3.51
N ALA A 8 -13.79 -10.86 -4.00
CA ALA A 8 -15.20 -11.25 -4.04
C ALA A 8 -16.26 -10.19 -4.43
N PRO A 9 -16.59 -10.06 -5.73
CA PRO A 9 -17.86 -9.43 -6.18
C PRO A 9 -19.12 -10.08 -5.58
N PHE A 10 -19.01 -11.35 -5.16
CA PHE A 10 -20.13 -12.21 -4.77
C PHE A 10 -20.90 -11.75 -3.51
N CYS A 11 -20.21 -11.11 -2.55
CA CYS A 11 -20.79 -10.78 -1.25
C CYS A 11 -21.78 -9.59 -1.29
N ILE A 12 -21.68 -8.72 -2.30
CA ILE A 12 -22.57 -7.56 -2.48
C ILE A 12 -23.94 -7.99 -3.04
N SER A 13 -23.96 -9.02 -3.89
CA SER A 13 -25.16 -9.53 -4.56
C SER A 13 -26.23 -10.03 -3.58
N THR A 14 -25.82 -10.82 -2.57
CA THR A 14 -26.73 -11.42 -1.58
C THR A 14 -27.38 -10.35 -0.69
N LYS A 15 -26.60 -9.41 -0.14
CA LYS A 15 -27.12 -8.31 0.70
C LYS A 15 -28.11 -7.43 -0.06
N THR A 16 -27.81 -7.09 -1.32
CA THR A 16 -28.70 -6.28 -2.17
C THR A 16 -30.02 -7.01 -2.46
N ARG A 17 -29.97 -8.34 -2.64
CA ARG A 17 -31.15 -9.20 -2.85
C ARG A 17 -32.04 -9.28 -1.61
N ILE A 18 -31.44 -9.38 -0.41
CA ILE A 18 -32.15 -9.34 0.88
C ILE A 18 -32.81 -7.96 1.08
N TYR A 19 -32.10 -6.87 0.84
CA TYR A 19 -32.66 -5.51 0.97
C TYR A 19 -33.82 -5.25 0.00
N LYS A 20 -33.71 -5.65 -1.27
CA LYS A 20 -34.83 -5.59 -2.23
C LYS A 20 -36.02 -6.44 -1.75
N MET A 21 -35.79 -7.65 -1.24
CA MET A 21 -36.86 -8.50 -0.71
C MET A 21 -37.53 -7.89 0.53
N MET A 22 -36.78 -7.26 1.44
CA MET A 22 -37.31 -6.59 2.63
C MET A 22 -38.08 -5.30 2.30
N LYS A 23 -37.61 -4.50 1.33
CA LYS A 23 -38.33 -3.29 0.88
C LYS A 23 -39.63 -3.65 0.16
N ALA A 24 -39.62 -4.70 -0.67
CA ALA A 24 -40.83 -5.27 -1.27
C ALA A 24 -41.77 -5.86 -0.20
N PHE A 25 -41.24 -6.55 0.80
CA PHE A 25 -42.02 -7.10 1.91
C PHE A 25 -42.67 -6.02 2.78
N TRP A 26 -41.99 -4.90 3.06
CA TRP A 26 -42.58 -3.75 3.75
C TRP A 26 -43.68 -3.07 2.92
N SER A 27 -43.48 -2.95 1.60
CA SER A 27 -44.52 -2.46 0.67
C SER A 27 -45.75 -3.39 0.61
N GLN A 28 -45.54 -4.70 0.60
CA GLN A 28 -46.61 -5.71 0.69
C GLN A 28 -47.21 -5.83 2.10
N PHE A 29 -46.59 -5.30 3.15
CA PHE A 29 -47.09 -5.44 4.53
C PHE A 29 -48.45 -4.80 4.76
N GLY A 30 -48.88 -3.88 3.88
CA GLY A 30 -50.23 -3.31 3.88
C GLY A 30 -51.31 -4.17 3.20
N LYS A 31 -50.97 -5.28 2.52
CA LYS A 31 -51.92 -6.11 1.76
C LYS A 31 -51.56 -7.61 1.77
N THR A 32 -52.55 -8.47 2.00
CA THR A 32 -52.54 -9.95 1.89
C THR A 32 -52.06 -10.78 3.11
N SER A 33 -52.45 -12.07 3.10
CA SER A 33 -52.63 -12.93 4.28
C SER A 33 -51.57 -14.04 4.42
N GLN A 34 -51.69 -14.82 5.49
CA GLN A 34 -50.64 -15.66 6.07
C GLN A 34 -50.29 -16.93 5.26
N SER A 35 -51.09 -17.31 4.27
CA SER A 35 -50.95 -18.56 3.49
C SER A 35 -49.72 -18.61 2.58
N GLY A 36 -49.33 -17.50 1.95
CA GLY A 36 -48.24 -17.46 0.96
C GLY A 36 -46.82 -17.75 1.51
N TRP A 37 -46.66 -17.81 2.83
CA TRP A 37 -45.34 -17.95 3.49
C TRP A 37 -44.77 -19.37 3.45
N ASN A 38 -45.62 -20.40 3.56
CA ASN A 38 -45.15 -21.77 3.79
C ASN A 38 -44.37 -22.34 2.59
N ALA A 39 -44.75 -21.98 1.37
CA ALA A 39 -44.09 -22.42 0.14
C ALA A 39 -42.60 -21.99 0.07
N LYS A 40 -42.26 -20.81 0.62
CA LYS A 40 -40.91 -20.23 0.45
C LYS A 40 -39.88 -20.78 1.44
N LYS A 41 -40.31 -21.32 2.59
CA LYS A 41 -39.42 -21.87 3.63
C LYS A 41 -38.67 -23.12 3.16
N LYS A 42 -39.27 -23.94 2.29
CA LYS A 42 -38.75 -25.26 1.89
C LYS A 42 -37.51 -25.21 0.96
N ARG A 43 -37.13 -24.04 0.44
CA ARG A 43 -36.03 -23.88 -0.56
C ARG A 43 -34.67 -23.45 0.02
N LEU A 44 -34.58 -23.05 1.29
CA LEU A 44 -33.38 -22.42 1.87
C LEU A 44 -32.59 -23.32 2.85
N PHE A 45 -32.84 -24.63 2.87
CA PHE A 45 -32.34 -25.55 3.90
C PHE A 45 -31.33 -26.60 3.39
N LEU A 46 -30.76 -26.42 2.19
CA LEU A 46 -29.97 -27.45 1.50
C LEU A 46 -28.56 -27.02 1.03
N GLU A 47 -28.09 -25.82 1.37
CA GLU A 47 -26.77 -25.32 0.95
C GLU A 47 -26.00 -24.66 2.12
N ASN A 48 -25.40 -25.48 2.99
CA ASN A 48 -24.10 -25.20 3.65
C ASN A 48 -23.70 -26.35 4.62
N ILE A 49 -22.59 -27.02 4.34
CA ILE A 49 -21.88 -27.92 5.27
C ILE A 49 -20.37 -27.72 5.03
N ILE A 50 -19.58 -27.51 6.10
CA ILE A 50 -18.11 -27.36 6.05
C ILE A 50 -17.53 -28.00 7.33
N SER A 51 -16.37 -28.68 7.20
CA SER A 51 -15.56 -29.18 8.32
C SER A 51 -14.04 -29.02 8.00
N PRO A 52 -13.14 -28.88 9.01
CA PRO A 52 -11.69 -28.61 8.83
C PRO A 52 -10.76 -29.82 9.13
N MET A 53 -9.45 -29.70 8.85
CA MET A 53 -8.33 -30.52 9.38
C MET A 53 -6.94 -29.83 9.15
N GLU A 54 -5.83 -30.38 9.70
CA GLU A 54 -4.52 -29.69 9.97
C GLU A 54 -3.24 -30.31 9.31
N ASP A 55 -2.03 -29.86 9.74
CA ASP A 55 -0.68 -29.89 9.11
C ASP A 55 0.28 -31.09 9.36
N SER A 56 1.43 -31.14 8.63
CA SER A 56 2.75 -31.71 9.06
C SER A 56 3.98 -31.32 8.15
N PRO A 57 5.27 -31.39 8.62
CA PRO A 57 6.42 -30.57 8.10
C PRO A 57 7.80 -31.29 7.83
N ILE A 58 8.95 -30.52 7.84
CA ILE A 58 10.43 -30.89 7.77
C ILE A 58 11.02 -31.08 6.33
N PRO A 59 12.33 -30.84 5.94
CA PRO A 59 13.63 -30.62 6.65
C PRO A 59 14.55 -29.42 6.18
N ASP A 60 15.87 -29.44 6.51
CA ASP A 60 16.99 -28.47 6.24
C ASP A 60 18.11 -28.95 5.25
N MET A 61 19.13 -28.10 4.90
CA MET A 61 20.59 -28.46 4.81
C MET A 61 21.64 -27.31 4.50
N SER A 62 22.63 -27.15 5.41
CA SER A 62 24.11 -26.85 5.33
C SER A 62 24.88 -25.87 4.37
N GLY A 63 25.88 -25.12 4.95
CA GLY A 63 27.26 -24.85 4.42
C GLY A 63 27.60 -23.46 3.82
N LYS A 64 28.86 -22.92 3.73
CA LYS A 64 30.17 -23.06 4.47
C LYS A 64 31.07 -21.77 4.25
N GLU A 65 32.38 -21.77 4.57
CA GLU A 65 33.25 -20.64 5.04
C GLU A 65 34.34 -20.03 4.07
N SER A 66 35.28 -19.21 4.62
CA SER A 66 36.49 -18.53 4.02
C SER A 66 36.24 -17.18 3.28
N GLY A 67 37.13 -16.17 3.14
CA GLY A 67 38.52 -15.79 3.54
C GLY A 67 38.90 -14.45 2.81
N ALA A 68 40.02 -13.69 2.94
CA ALA A 68 41.24 -13.62 3.79
C ALA A 68 41.93 -12.20 3.65
N ASP A 69 43.13 -11.93 4.18
CA ASP A 69 43.69 -10.57 4.49
C ASP A 69 44.88 -9.99 3.65
N GLY A 70 45.03 -8.64 3.68
CA GLY A 70 46.33 -7.87 3.64
C GLY A 70 46.96 -7.47 2.27
N ALA A 71 47.98 -6.59 2.15
CA ALA A 71 48.48 -5.47 3.00
C ALA A 71 49.50 -4.52 2.26
N SER A 72 49.69 -3.29 2.79
CA SER A 72 50.49 -2.08 2.37
C SER A 72 51.98 -2.21 1.92
N THR A 73 52.55 -1.20 1.19
CA THR A 73 53.79 -0.41 1.53
C THR A 73 54.23 0.66 0.48
N SER A 74 55.31 1.46 0.74
CA SER A 74 55.73 2.73 0.07
C SER A 74 57.21 3.12 0.46
N PRO A 75 57.81 4.33 0.19
CA PRO A 75 58.30 4.97 -1.06
C PRO A 75 59.81 5.43 -0.95
N ARG A 76 60.14 6.69 -1.40
CA ARG A 76 61.38 7.50 -1.20
C ARG A 76 62.42 7.37 -2.37
N ASN A 77 63.35 8.29 -2.74
CA ASN A 77 64.13 9.32 -2.00
C ASN A 77 64.33 10.74 -2.63
N GLN A 78 65.58 11.24 -2.74
CA GLN A 78 66.02 12.66 -2.67
C GLN A 78 67.38 12.90 -3.40
N ASN A 79 67.58 14.06 -4.08
CA ASN A 79 68.49 15.17 -3.62
C ASN A 79 68.66 16.34 -4.63
N LYS A 80 69.39 17.41 -4.24
CA LYS A 80 69.37 18.79 -4.80
C LYS A 80 70.58 19.19 -5.70
N PRO A 81 70.49 20.24 -6.55
CA PRO A 81 71.42 20.51 -7.66
C PRO A 81 72.47 21.63 -7.45
N PHE A 82 73.44 21.69 -8.39
CA PHE A 82 74.36 22.82 -8.63
C PHE A 82 73.82 23.76 -9.74
N SER A 83 74.27 25.02 -9.78
CA SER A 83 73.95 25.97 -10.85
C SER A 83 75.10 26.13 -11.87
N VAL A 84 74.77 26.20 -13.16
CA VAL A 84 75.71 26.09 -14.30
C VAL A 84 75.31 27.10 -15.41
N PRO A 85 76.23 27.74 -16.15
CA PRO A 85 75.92 28.91 -17.03
C PRO A 85 74.94 28.73 -18.19
N HIS A 86 74.32 27.55 -18.34
CA HIS A 86 73.32 27.25 -19.37
C HIS A 86 71.88 27.28 -18.83
N THR A 87 71.65 27.92 -17.66
CA THR A 87 70.42 27.75 -16.86
C THR A 87 69.15 27.90 -17.68
N LYS A 88 68.99 28.94 -18.51
CA LYS A 88 67.75 29.17 -19.29
C LYS A 88 67.37 28.03 -20.25
N SER A 89 68.36 27.38 -20.86
CA SER A 89 68.15 26.22 -21.76
C SER A 89 67.87 24.95 -20.95
N LEU A 90 68.55 24.81 -19.81
CA LEU A 90 68.27 23.75 -18.84
C LEU A 90 66.88 23.92 -18.19
N GLU A 91 66.45 25.15 -17.91
CA GLU A 91 65.14 25.54 -17.38
C GLU A 91 64.02 25.27 -18.40
N SER A 92 64.24 25.58 -19.69
CA SER A 92 63.30 25.21 -20.77
C SER A 92 63.11 23.70 -20.81
N ARG A 93 64.21 22.94 -20.91
CA ARG A 93 64.15 21.47 -20.92
C ARG A 93 63.56 20.87 -19.66
N ILE A 94 63.87 21.42 -18.48
CA ILE A 94 63.25 21.00 -17.21
C ILE A 94 61.75 21.32 -17.22
N LYS A 95 61.32 22.47 -17.74
CA LYS A 95 59.90 22.82 -17.87
C LYS A 95 59.19 21.87 -18.83
N GLU A 96 59.75 21.62 -20.01
CA GLU A 96 59.26 20.66 -21.01
C GLU A 96 59.15 19.24 -20.43
N GLU A 97 60.17 18.78 -19.70
CA GLU A 97 60.22 17.43 -19.13
C GLU A 97 59.31 17.28 -17.88
N LEU A 98 59.13 18.34 -17.08
CA LEU A 98 58.12 18.38 -16.01
C LEU A 98 56.70 18.42 -16.58
N ILE A 99 56.46 19.10 -17.70
CA ILE A 99 55.17 19.05 -18.43
C ILE A 99 54.93 17.64 -18.98
N ALA A 100 55.93 17.01 -19.59
CA ALA A 100 55.83 15.64 -20.09
C ALA A 100 55.58 14.60 -18.98
N GLN A 101 56.04 14.86 -17.75
CA GLN A 101 55.75 14.06 -16.56
C GLN A 101 54.43 14.43 -15.86
N GLY A 102 53.69 15.45 -16.34
CA GLY A 102 52.44 15.92 -15.72
C GLY A 102 52.62 16.65 -14.39
N LEU A 103 53.84 17.12 -14.08
CA LEU A 103 54.20 17.84 -12.85
C LEU A 103 54.08 19.37 -13.00
N LEU A 104 54.00 19.87 -14.24
CA LEU A 104 53.64 21.25 -14.58
C LEU A 104 52.62 21.24 -15.72
N GLU A 105 51.79 22.26 -15.79
CA GLU A 105 50.87 22.47 -16.91
C GLU A 105 51.56 23.26 -18.03
N SER A 106 51.24 22.95 -19.28
CA SER A 106 51.68 23.73 -20.44
C SER A 106 50.89 25.04 -20.51
N GLU A 107 51.57 26.20 -20.51
CA GLU A 107 50.90 27.51 -20.59
C GLU A 107 50.16 27.74 -21.92
N ASP A 108 50.47 26.98 -22.97
CA ASP A 108 49.70 26.93 -24.23
C ASP A 108 48.44 26.04 -24.17
N ARG A 109 48.06 25.51 -22.99
CA ARG A 109 46.70 24.97 -22.82
C ARG A 109 45.73 26.16 -22.84
N PRO A 110 44.77 26.22 -23.79
CA PRO A 110 43.60 27.05 -23.56
C PRO A 110 42.94 26.62 -22.25
N ALA A 111 42.31 27.57 -21.57
CA ALA A 111 41.39 27.28 -20.47
C ALA A 111 40.13 26.64 -21.07
N GLU A 112 40.23 25.38 -21.47
CA GLU A 112 39.11 24.58 -21.94
C GLU A 112 38.05 24.55 -20.84
N ASP A 113 36.87 25.09 -21.12
CA ASP A 113 35.66 24.93 -20.30
C ASP A 113 35.10 23.50 -20.38
N SER A 114 36.00 22.49 -20.34
CA SER A 114 35.65 21.13 -19.99
C SER A 114 35.22 21.14 -18.52
N GLU A 115 33.93 21.33 -18.26
CA GLU A 115 33.35 21.02 -16.95
C GLU A 115 33.83 19.62 -16.54
N ASP A 116 34.56 19.55 -15.41
CA ASP A 116 35.05 18.29 -14.83
C ASP A 116 33.95 17.23 -14.91
N GLU A 117 34.18 16.19 -15.72
CA GLU A 117 33.15 15.21 -16.07
C GLU A 117 32.58 14.52 -14.82
N VAL A 118 33.43 14.32 -13.80
CA VAL A 118 33.05 13.75 -12.51
C VAL A 118 32.16 14.73 -11.74
N LEU A 119 32.49 16.03 -11.76
CA LEU A 119 31.68 17.08 -11.15
C LEU A 119 30.35 17.31 -11.88
N ALA A 120 30.33 17.24 -13.21
CA ALA A 120 29.13 17.38 -14.04
C ALA A 120 28.16 16.20 -13.80
N GLU A 121 28.65 14.96 -13.84
CA GLU A 121 27.84 13.78 -13.51
C GLU A 121 27.41 13.81 -12.03
N LEU A 122 28.27 14.22 -11.10
CA LEU A 122 27.92 14.37 -9.67
C LEU A 122 26.80 15.42 -9.48
N ARG A 123 26.84 16.56 -10.17
CA ARG A 123 25.77 17.58 -10.17
C ARG A 123 24.47 16.99 -10.68
N LYS A 124 24.50 16.25 -11.79
CA LYS A 124 23.35 15.55 -12.38
C LYS A 124 22.77 14.51 -11.41
N ARG A 125 23.59 13.65 -10.79
CA ARG A 125 23.12 12.70 -9.76
C ARG A 125 22.57 13.40 -8.53
N GLN A 126 23.14 14.53 -8.13
CA GLN A 126 22.59 15.33 -7.03
C GLN A 126 21.20 15.92 -7.39
N ALA A 127 20.98 16.31 -8.65
CA ALA A 127 19.68 16.76 -9.15
C ALA A 127 18.65 15.60 -9.20
N GLU A 128 19.04 14.44 -9.73
CA GLU A 128 18.23 13.20 -9.72
C GLU A 128 17.80 12.84 -8.28
N LEU A 129 18.74 12.82 -7.32
CA LEU A 129 18.47 12.53 -5.91
C LEU A 129 17.56 13.58 -5.25
N LYS A 130 17.72 14.88 -5.57
CA LYS A 130 16.83 15.94 -5.10
C LYS A 130 15.40 15.73 -5.61
N ALA A 131 15.23 15.44 -6.89
CA ALA A 131 13.93 15.19 -7.51
C ALA A 131 13.24 13.93 -6.93
N LEU A 132 13.99 12.82 -6.77
CA LEU A 132 13.49 11.60 -6.13
C LEU A 132 13.12 11.83 -4.66
N SER A 133 13.92 12.59 -3.90
CA SER A 133 13.59 12.93 -2.50
C SER A 133 12.29 13.75 -2.41
N ALA A 134 12.10 14.74 -3.30
CA ALA A 134 10.86 15.51 -3.37
C ALA A 134 9.65 14.63 -3.74
N HIS A 135 9.76 13.78 -4.76
CA HIS A 135 8.71 12.85 -5.16
C HIS A 135 8.32 11.91 -4.01
N ASN A 136 9.31 11.31 -3.33
CA ASN A 136 9.08 10.38 -2.22
C ASN A 136 8.44 11.05 -1.01
N ARG A 137 8.76 12.32 -0.73
CA ARG A 137 8.06 13.12 0.31
C ARG A 137 6.59 13.30 -0.06
N THR A 138 6.29 13.76 -1.28
CA THR A 138 4.90 13.91 -1.76
C THR A 138 4.14 12.59 -1.68
N LYS A 139 4.71 11.49 -2.19
CA LYS A 139 4.06 10.17 -2.14
C LYS A 139 3.85 9.63 -0.73
N LYS A 140 4.76 9.90 0.21
CA LYS A 140 4.56 9.58 1.63
C LYS A 140 3.36 10.33 2.22
N HIS A 141 3.17 11.60 1.87
CA HIS A 141 2.00 12.39 2.31
C HIS A 141 0.71 11.93 1.62
N ASP A 142 0.73 11.66 0.31
CA ASP A 142 -0.40 11.07 -0.44
C ASP A 142 -0.88 9.77 0.21
N LEU A 143 0.04 8.82 0.41
CA LEU A 143 -0.25 7.50 0.98
C LEU A 143 -0.74 7.58 2.43
N LEU A 144 -0.17 8.48 3.25
CA LEU A 144 -0.64 8.71 4.62
C LEU A 144 -2.07 9.29 4.65
N ARG A 145 -2.41 10.17 3.71
CA ARG A 145 -3.78 10.70 3.58
C ARG A 145 -4.75 9.60 3.16
N LEU A 146 -4.43 8.86 2.09
CA LEU A 146 -5.26 7.76 1.58
C LEU A 146 -5.45 6.64 2.62
N ALA A 147 -4.42 6.33 3.41
CA ALA A 147 -4.52 5.34 4.48
C ALA A 147 -5.49 5.78 5.60
N LYS A 148 -5.47 7.07 6.00
CA LYS A 148 -6.43 7.61 6.96
C LYS A 148 -7.86 7.59 6.42
N GLU A 149 -8.04 7.99 5.16
CA GLU A 149 -9.34 7.96 4.47
C GLU A 149 -9.91 6.53 4.41
N GLU A 150 -9.11 5.51 4.09
CA GLU A 150 -9.60 4.13 4.05
C GLU A 150 -9.81 3.54 5.46
N VAL A 151 -9.07 3.95 6.51
CA VAL A 151 -9.40 3.58 7.89
C VAL A 151 -10.79 4.07 8.28
N SER A 152 -11.10 5.35 8.04
CA SER A 152 -12.46 5.89 8.28
C SER A 152 -13.53 5.23 7.41
N ARG A 153 -13.19 4.83 6.17
CA ARG A 153 -14.07 4.02 5.32
C ARG A 153 -14.29 2.61 5.89
N GLN A 154 -13.28 1.98 6.47
CA GLN A 154 -13.40 0.67 7.12
C GLN A 154 -14.23 0.73 8.42
N GLU A 155 -14.12 1.81 9.20
CA GLU A 155 -15.00 2.08 10.34
C GLU A 155 -16.47 2.23 9.92
N LEU A 156 -16.74 2.94 8.82
CA LEU A 156 -18.07 3.00 8.21
C LEU A 156 -18.56 1.61 7.76
N ARG A 157 -17.72 0.83 7.06
CA ARG A 157 -18.04 -0.56 6.67
C ARG A 157 -18.33 -1.45 7.89
N GLN A 158 -17.64 -1.26 9.03
CA GLN A 158 -17.91 -1.96 10.28
C GLN A 158 -19.25 -1.53 10.89
N ARG A 159 -19.56 -0.23 10.93
CA ARG A 159 -20.87 0.27 11.37
C ARG A 159 -22.02 -0.25 10.51
N VAL A 160 -21.84 -0.39 9.19
CA VAL A 160 -22.82 -1.05 8.32
C VAL A 160 -23.02 -2.52 8.70
N ARG A 161 -21.94 -3.27 9.05
CA ARG A 161 -22.07 -4.66 9.52
C ARG A 161 -22.84 -4.77 10.83
N MET A 162 -22.64 -3.84 11.76
CA MET A 162 -23.38 -3.79 13.03
C MET A 162 -24.87 -3.46 12.79
N ALA A 163 -25.17 -2.45 11.98
CA ALA A 163 -26.55 -2.09 11.64
C ALA A 163 -27.29 -3.17 10.82
N ASP A 164 -26.58 -3.89 9.93
CA ASP A 164 -27.10 -5.10 9.25
C ASP A 164 -27.54 -6.16 10.28
N ASN A 165 -26.72 -6.42 11.32
CA ASN A 165 -27.03 -7.39 12.36
C ASN A 165 -28.23 -6.96 13.22
N GLU A 166 -28.30 -5.70 13.65
CA GLU A 166 -29.43 -5.18 14.43
C GLU A 166 -30.75 -5.21 13.66
N VAL A 167 -30.72 -4.92 12.35
CA VAL A 167 -31.88 -5.07 11.46
C VAL A 167 -32.32 -6.54 11.38
N MET A 168 -31.37 -7.49 11.32
CA MET A 168 -31.68 -8.92 11.37
C MET A 168 -32.24 -9.37 12.73
N ASP A 169 -31.80 -8.78 13.85
CA ASP A 169 -32.38 -9.07 15.18
C ASP A 169 -33.77 -8.47 15.39
N ALA A 170 -34.01 -7.26 14.89
CA ALA A 170 -35.36 -6.68 14.87
C ALA A 170 -36.31 -7.54 14.02
N PHE A 171 -35.85 -8.04 12.87
CA PHE A 171 -36.58 -9.00 12.04
C PHE A 171 -36.82 -10.33 12.76
N ARG A 172 -35.81 -10.93 13.41
CA ARG A 172 -35.95 -12.15 14.23
C ARG A 172 -37.03 -12.00 15.30
N LYS A 173 -37.03 -10.88 16.04
CA LYS A 173 -38.03 -10.56 17.09
C LYS A 173 -39.44 -10.45 16.50
N ILE A 174 -39.62 -9.72 15.40
CA ILE A 174 -40.91 -9.60 14.68
C ILE A 174 -41.41 -10.97 14.18
N MET A 175 -40.52 -11.83 13.67
CA MET A 175 -40.89 -13.16 13.21
C MET A 175 -41.23 -14.12 14.36
N ALA A 176 -40.53 -14.04 15.49
CA ALA A 176 -40.86 -14.82 16.69
C ALA A 176 -42.22 -14.43 17.28
N ALA A 177 -42.58 -13.14 17.27
CA ALA A 177 -43.93 -12.68 17.63
C ALA A 177 -45.00 -13.31 16.72
N ARG A 178 -44.78 -13.26 15.40
CA ARG A 178 -45.68 -13.84 14.39
C ARG A 178 -45.81 -15.36 14.51
N GLN A 179 -44.74 -16.08 14.83
CA GLN A 179 -44.79 -17.53 15.09
C GLN A 179 -45.69 -17.88 16.28
N LYS A 180 -45.67 -17.06 17.35
CA LYS A 180 -46.58 -17.16 18.49
C LYS A 180 -47.99 -16.62 18.20
N LYS A 181 -48.38 -16.49 16.92
CA LYS A 181 -49.63 -15.88 16.41
C LYS A 181 -49.90 -14.46 16.96
N ARG A 182 -48.90 -13.77 17.51
CA ARG A 182 -49.01 -12.44 18.13
C ARG A 182 -48.66 -11.34 17.14
N THR A 183 -49.49 -10.29 17.08
CA THR A 183 -49.16 -9.05 16.37
C THR A 183 -47.93 -8.37 17.02
N PRO A 184 -46.90 -8.00 16.24
CA PRO A 184 -45.77 -7.22 16.75
C PRO A 184 -46.24 -5.90 17.37
N THR A 185 -45.74 -5.59 18.57
CA THR A 185 -46.06 -4.35 19.31
C THR A 185 -45.59 -3.11 18.55
N LYS A 186 -46.10 -1.94 18.96
CA LYS A 186 -45.56 -0.65 18.53
C LYS A 186 -44.04 -0.57 18.81
N LYS A 187 -43.59 -0.90 20.03
CA LYS A 187 -42.15 -0.90 20.39
C LYS A 187 -41.28 -1.77 19.45
N GLU A 188 -41.74 -2.96 19.07
CA GLU A 188 -41.02 -3.84 18.13
C GLU A 188 -40.95 -3.27 16.70
N LYS A 189 -42.02 -2.59 16.25
CA LYS A 189 -42.06 -1.90 14.93
C LYS A 189 -41.18 -0.66 14.93
N ASP A 190 -41.28 0.17 15.96
CA ASP A 190 -40.53 1.42 16.11
C ASP A 190 -39.02 1.14 16.17
N GLN A 191 -38.59 0.10 16.90
CA GLN A 191 -37.18 -0.34 16.92
C GLN A 191 -36.70 -0.83 15.55
N ALA A 192 -37.51 -1.62 14.83
CA ALA A 192 -37.16 -2.07 13.48
C ALA A 192 -37.07 -0.91 12.48
N TRP A 193 -37.91 0.12 12.65
CA TRP A 193 -37.84 1.35 11.85
C TRP A 193 -36.60 2.18 12.18
N LYS A 194 -36.23 2.30 13.47
CA LYS A 194 -34.99 2.96 13.91
C LYS A 194 -33.75 2.32 13.27
N THR A 195 -33.58 1.00 13.40
CA THR A 195 -32.37 0.33 12.89
C THR A 195 -32.30 0.36 11.36
N LEU A 196 -33.43 0.33 10.65
CA LEU A 196 -33.47 0.56 9.20
C LEU A 196 -33.05 1.99 8.82
N LYS A 197 -33.44 3.01 9.59
CA LYS A 197 -33.06 4.41 9.34
C LYS A 197 -31.60 4.71 9.69
N GLU A 198 -31.09 4.09 10.75
CA GLU A 198 -29.69 4.15 11.16
C GLU A 198 -28.78 3.47 10.12
N ARG A 199 -29.19 2.30 9.60
CA ARG A 199 -28.54 1.66 8.45
C ARG A 199 -28.55 2.54 7.20
N GLU A 200 -29.64 3.25 6.94
CA GLU A 200 -29.77 4.16 5.79
C GLU A 200 -28.85 5.39 5.90
N SER A 201 -28.66 5.95 7.11
CA SER A 201 -27.75 7.09 7.29
C SER A 201 -26.28 6.69 7.19
N ILE A 202 -25.88 5.54 7.74
CA ILE A 202 -24.49 5.05 7.64
C ILE A 202 -24.11 4.76 6.18
N LEU A 203 -25.03 4.23 5.36
CA LEU A 203 -24.76 4.01 3.93
C LEU A 203 -24.57 5.32 3.15
N LYS A 204 -25.37 6.36 3.43
CA LYS A 204 -25.19 7.69 2.81
C LYS A 204 -23.85 8.35 3.16
N LEU A 205 -23.22 7.96 4.28
CA LEU A 205 -21.87 8.38 4.68
C LEU A 205 -20.76 7.52 4.05
N LEU A 206 -21.10 6.41 3.39
CA LEU A 206 -20.16 5.48 2.74
C LEU A 206 -20.22 5.57 1.20
N ASP A 207 -21.36 6.01 0.66
CA ASP A 207 -21.62 6.23 -0.77
C ASP A 207 -21.24 7.65 -1.24
N GLY A 208 -20.71 8.50 -0.34
CA GLY A 208 -20.18 9.85 -0.60
C GLY A 208 -18.66 9.93 -0.49
#